data_AF-A0A3N5A9U1-F1
#
_entry.id   AF-A0A3N5A9U1-F1
#
_cell.length_a   1.000
_cell.length_b   1.000
_cell.length_c   1.000
_cell.angle_alpha   90.00
_cell.angle_beta   90.00
_cell.angle_gamma   90.00
#
_symmetry.space_group_name_H-M   'P 1'
#
loop_
_entity.id
_entity.type
_entity.pdbx_description
1 polymer ?
#
loop_
_entity_poly.entity_id
_entity_poly.type
_entity_poly.pdbx_seq_one_letter_code
_entity_poly.pdbx_strand_id
1 'polypeptide(L)' 'MGGMTREELLRLPAITDLVTAGKALGIGRTRAFELARRSEFPVPVLRIGSTWRVPTAPLLALLGIG' A
#
# COMPACT_ATOMS: atom_id res chain seq x y z
N MET A 1 9.93 9.00 -9.88
CA MET A 1 9.20 8.54 -8.69
C MET A 1 10.11 7.60 -7.93
N GLY A 2 10.60 7.99 -6.75
CA GLY A 2 11.43 7.11 -5.92
C GLY A 2 10.56 6.13 -5.15
N GLY A 3 10.81 4.84 -5.31
CA GLY A 3 10.21 3.78 -4.48
C GLY A 3 10.63 3.91 -3.01
N MET A 4 10.03 3.10 -2.15
CA MET A 4 10.50 2.97 -0.76
C MET A 4 11.64 1.96 -0.67
N THR A 5 12.59 2.23 0.21
CA THR A 5 13.64 1.29 0.59
C THR A 5 13.11 0.19 1.51
N ARG A 6 13.82 -0.94 1.62
CA ARG A 6 13.43 -2.05 2.51
C ARG A 6 13.30 -1.61 3.97
N GLU A 7 14.21 -0.76 4.45
CA GLU A 7 14.16 -0.24 5.83
C GLU A 7 12.97 0.68 6.09
N GLU A 8 12.56 1.47 5.10
CA GLU A 8 11.36 2.31 5.22
C GLU A 8 10.10 1.46 5.29
N LEU A 9 10.05 0.36 4.50
CA LEU A 9 8.93 -0.58 4.51
C LEU A 9 8.79 -1.30 5.85
N LEU A 10 9.90 -1.73 6.45
CA LEU A 10 9.90 -2.39 7.76
C LEU A 10 9.54 -1.45 8.92
N ARG A 11 9.72 -0.14 8.73
CA ARG A 11 9.31 0.89 9.70
C ARG A 11 7.85 1.32 9.57
N LEU A 12 7.12 0.82 8.57
CA LEU A 12 5.71 1.14 8.41
C LEU A 12 4.90 0.58 9.59
N PRO A 13 3.87 1.32 10.06
CA PRO A 13 2.94 0.79 11.05
C PRO A 13 2.18 -0.42 10.48
N ALA A 14 1.53 -1.20 11.34
CA ALA A 14 0.75 -2.38 10.94
C ALA A 14 -0.31 -2.08 9.86
N ILE A 15 -0.84 -0.84 9.84
CA ILE A 15 -1.78 -0.33 8.85
C ILE A 15 -1.25 1.00 8.31
N THR A 16 -1.13 1.12 6.98
CA THR A 16 -0.74 2.34 6.29
C THR A 16 -1.88 2.90 5.41
N ASP A 17 -1.70 4.08 4.84
CA ASP A 17 -2.64 4.65 3.86
C ASP A 17 -2.37 4.12 2.44
N LEU A 18 -3.37 4.26 1.57
CA LEU A 18 -3.31 3.78 0.19
C LEU A 18 -2.21 4.44 -0.65
N VAL A 19 -1.87 5.70 -0.39
CA VAL A 19 -0.83 6.41 -1.15
C VAL A 19 0.54 5.90 -0.77
N THR A 20 0.77 5.68 0.53
CA THR A 20 1.99 5.08 1.06
C THR A 20 2.18 3.65 0.55
N ALA A 21 1.12 2.82 0.58
CA ALA A 21 1.16 1.49 -0.02
C ALA A 21 1.37 1.53 -1.55
N GLY A 22 0.75 2.47 -2.25
CA GLY A 22 0.98 2.68 -3.68
C GLY A 22 2.44 3.01 -3.98
N LYS A 23 3.05 3.92 -3.20
CA LYS A 23 4.46 4.28 -3.34
C LYS A 23 5.39 3.09 -3.09
N ALA A 24 5.10 2.25 -2.10
CA ALA A 24 5.82 0.99 -1.86
C ALA A 24 5.83 0.07 -3.09
N LEU A 25 4.73 0.04 -3.84
CA LEU A 25 4.57 -0.76 -5.05
C LEU A 25 4.97 -0.04 -6.35
N GLY A 26 5.54 1.18 -6.26
CA GLY A 26 5.84 2.00 -7.44
C GLY A 26 4.61 2.54 -8.18
N ILE A 27 3.43 2.48 -7.56
CA ILE A 27 2.15 2.93 -8.11
C ILE A 27 1.92 4.40 -7.73
N GLY A 28 1.63 5.24 -8.73
CA GLY A 28 1.30 6.64 -8.51
C GLY A 28 -0.02 6.83 -7.75
N ARG A 29 -0.17 7.93 -7.02
CA ARG A 29 -1.35 8.25 -6.20
C ARG A 29 -2.68 8.02 -6.95
N THR A 30 -2.82 8.60 -8.14
CA THR A 30 -4.07 8.50 -8.93
C THR A 30 -4.40 7.06 -9.28
N ARG A 31 -3.41 6.31 -9.80
CA ARG A 31 -3.54 4.89 -10.14
C ARG A 31 -3.88 4.03 -8.92
N ALA A 32 -3.29 4.33 -7.76
CA ALA A 32 -3.59 3.61 -6.52
C ALA A 32 -5.06 3.79 -6.11
N PHE A 33 -5.60 5.01 -6.17
CA PHE A 33 -7.02 5.27 -5.90
C PHE A 33 -7.95 4.61 -6.93
N GLU A 34 -7.60 4.61 -8.22
CA GLU A 34 -8.36 3.93 -9.26
C GLU A 34 -8.46 2.43 -8.99
N LEU A 35 -7.32 1.78 -8.74
CA LEU A 35 -7.24 0.35 -8.44
C LEU A 35 -8.01 0.01 -7.15
N ALA A 36 -7.87 0.81 -6.09
CA ALA A 36 -8.61 0.58 -4.85
C ALA A 36 -10.13 0.70 -5.02
N ARG A 37 -10.60 1.66 -5.83
CA ARG A 37 -12.03 1.82 -6.16
C ARG A 37 -12.57 0.65 -6.97
N ARG A 38 -11.73 0.03 -7.81
CA ARG A 38 -12.07 -1.15 -8.60
C ARG A 38 -11.85 -2.47 -7.88
N SER A 39 -11.35 -2.43 -6.64
CA SER A 39 -10.92 -3.62 -5.89
C SER A 39 -9.84 -4.43 -6.64
N GLU A 40 -9.04 -3.76 -7.47
CA GLU A 40 -7.94 -4.32 -8.27
C GLU A 40 -6.56 -4.00 -7.68
N PHE A 41 -6.51 -3.44 -6.47
CA PHE A 41 -5.24 -3.14 -5.83
C PHE A 41 -4.50 -4.45 -5.48
N PRO A 42 -3.16 -4.54 -5.64
CA PRO A 42 -2.43 -5.81 -5.51
C PRO A 42 -2.48 -6.45 -4.11
N VAL A 43 -2.90 -5.70 -3.10
CA VAL A 43 -3.06 -6.16 -1.72
C VAL A 43 -4.42 -5.74 -1.17
N PRO A 44 -4.93 -6.39 -0.11
CA PRO A 44 -6.20 -6.02 0.51
C PRO A 44 -6.23 -4.55 0.93
N VAL A 45 -7.27 -3.83 0.51
CA VAL A 45 -7.53 -2.45 0.93
C VAL A 45 -8.80 -2.42 1.76
N LEU A 46 -8.66 -1.94 2.99
CA LEU A 46 -9.76 -1.73 3.92
C LEU A 46 -10.33 -0.32 3.73
N ARG A 47 -11.64 -0.23 3.52
CA ARG A 47 -12.34 1.05 3.53
C ARG A 47 -12.92 1.29 4.93
N ILE A 48 -12.31 2.20 5.67
CA ILE A 48 -12.74 2.56 7.04
C ILE A 48 -13.37 3.96 6.96
N GLY A 49 -14.70 3.99 6.93
CA GLY A 49 -15.47 5.22 6.69
C GLY A 49 -15.14 5.84 5.33
N SER A 50 -14.63 7.07 5.33
CA SER A 50 -14.20 7.79 4.13
C SER A 50 -12.74 7.54 3.74
N THR A 51 -11.98 6.81 4.56
CA THR A 51 -10.52 6.63 4.38
C THR A 51 -10.17 5.22 3.92
N TRP A 52 -9.15 5.12 3.06
CA TRP A 52 -8.57 3.86 2.63
C TRP A 52 -7.36 3.51 3.47
N ARG A 53 -7.30 2.27 3.93
CA ARG A 53 -6.24 1.73 4.79
C ARG A 53 -5.75 0.42 4.18
N VAL A 54 -4.44 0.19 4.26
CA VAL A 54 -3.79 -1.01 3.70
C VAL A 54 -3.01 -1.69 4.82
N PRO A 55 -3.27 -2.97 5.11
CA PRO A 55 -2.44 -3.73 6.02
C PRO A 55 -1.03 -3.90 5.46
N THR A 56 -0.01 -3.64 6.28
CA THR A 56 1.39 -3.70 5.87
C THR A 56 1.89 -5.14 5.73
N ALA A 57 1.34 -6.09 6.49
CA ALA A 57 1.71 -7.50 6.40
C ALA A 57 1.58 -8.10 4.98
N PRO A 58 0.43 -8.03 4.27
CA PRO A 58 0.33 -8.51 2.89
C PRO A 58 1.18 -7.70 1.91
N LEU A 59 1.43 -6.42 2.18
CA LEU A 59 2.34 -5.59 1.38
C LEU A 59 3.79 -6.09 1.46
N LEU A 60 4.26 -6.36 2.67
CA LEU A 60 5.59 -6.91 2.92
C LEU A 60 5.73 -8.32 2.31
N ALA A 61 4.71 -9.18 2.50
CA ALA A 61 4.67 -10.51 1.92
C ALA A 61 4.71 -10.49 0.39
N LEU A 62 3.95 -9.59 -0.25
CA LEU A 62 3.96 -9.42 -1.71
C LEU A 62 5.34 -9.01 -2.23
N LEU A 63 6.06 -8.18 -1.47
CA LEU A 63 7.41 -7.72 -1.80
C LEU A 63 8.52 -8.72 -1.42
N GLY A 64 8.18 -9.87 -0.80
CA GLY A 64 9.16 -10.84 -0.31
C GLY A 64 9.99 -10.32 0.86
N ILE A 65 9.50 -9.32 1.59
CA ILE A 65 10.17 -8.71 2.73
C ILE A 65 9.58 -9.36 3.99
N GLY A 66 10.38 -10.22 4.63
CA GLY A 66 10.11 -10.86 5.92
C GLY A 66 11.40 -10.99 6.70
#